data_AF-A0AA88L7F0-F1
#
_entry.id   AF-A0AA88L7F0-F1
#
_cell.length_a   1.000
_cell.length_b   1.000
_cell.length_c   1.000
_cell.angle_alpha   90.00
_cell.angle_beta   90.00
_cell.angle_gamma   90.00
#
_symmetry.space_group_name_H-M   'P 1'
#
loop_
_entity.id
_entity.type
_entity.pdbx_description
1 polymer ?
#
loop_
_entity_poly.entity_id
_entity_poly.type
_entity_poly.pdbx_seq_one_letter_code
_entity_poly.pdbx_strand_id
1 'polypeptide(L)'
;MEFKISYIYTIFSPEDAAFDQALIDSLMADFELLTTFLDHTMTPGNITLGTFVNDVTVTILQGSTVRTNIYGSVSYAFLHGVTVNGANVIQTDLVAFNDVVHAIDAVIHVFQ
;
A
#
# COMPACT_ATOMS: atom_id res chain seq x y z
N MET A 1 -8.04 12.03 30.31
CA MET A 1 -7.03 11.11 29.78
C MET A 1 -7.55 10.64 28.44
N GLU A 2 -7.16 11.33 27.36
CA GLU A 2 -7.49 10.85 26.01
C GLU A 2 -6.65 9.61 25.75
N PHE A 3 -7.32 8.47 25.59
CA PHE A 3 -6.68 7.31 24.97
C PHE A 3 -6.41 7.72 23.52
N LYS A 4 -5.14 8.07 23.24
CA LYS A 4 -4.67 8.22 21.87
C LYS A 4 -4.86 6.85 21.23
N ILE A 5 -5.91 6.71 20.43
CA ILE A 5 -6.23 5.49 19.69
C ILE A 5 -4.95 5.14 18.94
N SER A 6 -4.37 3.98 19.18
CA SER A 6 -3.22 3.53 18.40
C SER A 6 -3.72 3.36 16.98
N TYR A 7 -3.43 4.32 16.11
CA TYR A 7 -3.78 4.22 14.71
C TYR A 7 -2.90 3.13 14.11
N ILE A 8 -3.51 2.02 13.70
CA ILE A 8 -2.86 0.93 12.98
C ILE A 8 -3.07 1.21 11.50
N TYR A 9 -1.99 1.24 10.75
CA TYR A 9 -2.00 1.40 9.31
C TYR A 9 -1.48 0.16 8.60
N THR A 10 -1.97 0.00 7.38
CA THR A 10 -1.37 -0.83 6.36
C THR A 10 -0.70 0.07 5.34
N ILE A 11 0.58 -0.13 5.10
CA ILE A 11 1.38 0.66 4.16
C ILE A 11 1.72 -0.22 2.95
N PHE A 12 1.37 0.25 1.76
CA PHE A 12 1.75 -0.36 0.50
C PHE A 12 2.96 0.40 -0.07
N SER A 13 4.16 -0.11 0.19
CA SER A 13 5.41 0.57 -0.14
C SER A 13 5.98 0.04 -1.47
N PRO A 14 6.10 0.86 -2.52
CA PRO A 14 6.80 0.44 -3.73
C PRO A 14 8.29 0.17 -3.43
N GLU A 15 8.86 -0.85 -4.06
CA GLU A 15 10.31 -1.05 -4.06
C GLU A 15 11.02 0.02 -4.88
N ASP A 16 12.32 0.23 -4.63
CA ASP A 16 13.15 1.21 -5.35
C ASP A 16 13.03 1.07 -6.87
N ALA A 17 12.93 -0.16 -7.39
CA ALA A 17 12.81 -0.45 -8.82
C ALA A 17 11.48 0.03 -9.44
N ALA A 18 10.45 0.29 -8.63
CA ALA A 18 9.17 0.83 -9.07
C ALA A 18 9.23 2.33 -9.40
N PHE A 19 10.28 3.03 -8.92
CA PHE A 19 10.44 4.47 -9.13
C PHE A 19 11.31 4.75 -10.36
N ASP A 20 10.73 5.42 -11.35
CA ASP A 20 11.50 5.99 -12.44
C ASP A 20 12.09 7.36 -12.06
N GLN A 21 13.14 7.78 -12.75
CA GLN A 21 13.84 9.03 -12.45
C GLN A 21 12.95 10.26 -12.65
N ALA A 22 12.03 10.24 -13.62
CA ALA A 22 11.17 11.39 -13.91
C ALA A 22 10.13 11.60 -12.80
N LEU A 23 9.62 10.51 -12.22
CA LEU A 23 8.76 10.53 -11.04
C LEU A 23 9.53 11.06 -9.83
N ILE A 24 10.75 10.56 -9.59
CA ILE A 24 11.60 11.05 -8.48
C ILE A 24 11.83 12.56 -8.60
N ASP A 25 12.22 13.04 -9.79
CA ASP A 25 12.49 14.46 -10.02
C ASP A 25 11.24 15.31 -9.78
N SER A 26 10.06 14.81 -10.18
CA SER A 26 8.77 15.48 -9.97
C SER A 26 8.38 15.53 -8.49
N LEU A 27 8.56 14.42 -7.75
CA LEU A 27 8.31 14.35 -6.31
C LEU A 27 9.27 15.22 -5.50
N MET A 28 10.52 15.36 -5.95
CA MET A 28 11.52 16.23 -5.31
C MET A 28 11.26 17.72 -5.55
N ALA A 29 10.64 18.06 -6.70
CA ALA A 29 10.35 19.43 -7.08
C ALA A 29 9.08 20.00 -6.42
N ASP A 30 8.16 19.14 -5.99
CA ASP A 30 6.85 19.52 -5.45
C ASP A 30 6.54 18.79 -4.13
N PHE A 31 6.58 19.56 -3.03
CA PHE A 31 6.32 19.04 -1.70
C PHE A 31 4.85 18.64 -1.47
N GLU A 32 3.91 19.33 -2.13
CA GLU A 32 2.48 19.01 -2.01
C GLU A 32 2.17 17.71 -2.75
N LEU A 33 2.79 17.52 -3.93
CA LEU A 33 2.73 16.26 -4.66
C LEU A 33 3.35 15.11 -3.86
N LEU A 34 4.52 15.32 -3.24
CA LEU A 34 5.17 14.31 -2.38
C LEU A 34 4.29 13.92 -1.19
N THR A 35 3.67 14.89 -0.53
CA THR A 35 2.77 14.62 0.61
C THR A 35 1.57 13.80 0.16
N THR A 36 0.95 14.20 -0.96
CA THR A 36 -0.19 13.49 -1.54
C THR A 36 0.19 12.06 -1.94
N PHE A 37 1.36 11.87 -2.53
CA PHE A 37 1.91 10.57 -2.90
C PHE A 37 2.05 9.66 -1.68
N LEU A 38 2.60 10.15 -0.57
CA LEU A 38 2.76 9.38 0.65
C LEU A 38 1.40 8.98 1.24
N ASP A 39 0.42 9.87 1.21
CA ASP A 39 -0.93 9.56 1.71
C ASP A 39 -1.66 8.50 0.87
N HIS A 40 -1.28 8.31 -0.40
CA HIS A 40 -1.82 7.25 -1.25
C HIS A 40 -1.31 5.85 -0.89
N THR A 41 -0.18 5.76 -0.20
CA THR A 41 0.42 4.48 0.20
C THR A 41 -0.17 3.92 1.50
N MET A 42 -0.95 4.72 2.24
CA MET A 42 -1.38 4.38 3.60
C MET A 42 -2.86 4.12 3.68
N THR A 43 -3.23 3.01 4.32
CA THR A 43 -4.61 2.57 4.51
C THR A 43 -4.87 2.36 6.01
N PRO A 44 -5.92 2.96 6.60
CA PRO A 44 -6.28 2.67 7.98
C PRO A 44 -6.68 1.19 8.16
N GLY A 45 -6.18 0.58 9.22
CA GLY A 45 -6.49 -0.80 9.60
C GLY A 45 -5.32 -1.77 9.43
N ASN A 46 -5.51 -2.98 9.95
CA ASN A 46 -4.53 -4.06 9.94
C ASN A 46 -4.90 -5.08 8.84
N ILE A 47 -4.37 -4.87 7.64
CA ILE A 47 -4.54 -5.78 6.51
C ILE A 47 -3.26 -6.60 6.44
N THR A 48 -3.39 -7.90 6.74
CA THR A 48 -2.32 -8.88 6.63
C THR A 48 -2.62 -9.84 5.50
N LEU A 49 -1.68 -10.69 5.10
CA LEU A 49 -1.91 -11.73 4.11
C LEU A 49 -3.14 -12.60 4.47
N GLY A 50 -3.32 -12.90 5.76
CA GLY A 50 -4.45 -13.67 6.25
C GLY A 50 -5.80 -12.96 6.22
N THR A 51 -5.80 -11.62 6.10
CA THR A 51 -7.02 -10.80 6.02
C THR A 51 -7.24 -10.16 4.65
N PHE A 52 -6.36 -10.43 3.67
CA PHE A 52 -6.58 -10.04 2.29
C PHE A 52 -7.86 -10.68 1.75
N VAL A 53 -8.70 -9.85 1.11
CA VAL A 53 -9.94 -10.30 0.49
C VAL A 53 -9.87 -10.02 -1.00
N ASN A 54 -10.29 -10.99 -1.80
CA ASN A 54 -10.39 -10.82 -3.24
C ASN A 54 -11.50 -9.83 -3.59
N ASP A 55 -11.21 -8.96 -4.55
CA ASP A 55 -12.20 -8.09 -5.20
C ASP A 55 -12.80 -7.01 -4.29
N VAL A 56 -12.03 -6.57 -3.28
CA VAL A 56 -12.46 -5.58 -2.29
C VAL A 56 -11.78 -4.25 -2.51
N THR A 57 -12.52 -3.18 -2.26
CA THR A 57 -12.02 -1.83 -2.29
C THR A 57 -11.74 -1.36 -0.87
N VAL A 58 -10.57 -0.75 -0.64
CA VAL A 58 -10.16 -0.20 0.65
C VAL A 58 -9.89 1.29 0.51
N THR A 59 -10.35 2.08 1.48
CA THR A 59 -10.14 3.53 1.52
C THR A 59 -8.76 3.85 2.09
N ILE A 60 -7.97 4.62 1.34
CA ILE A 60 -6.66 5.11 1.77
C ILE A 60 -6.81 6.40 2.57
N LEU A 61 -5.74 6.84 3.25
CA LEU A 61 -5.75 7.98 4.15
C LEU A 61 -6.20 9.28 3.46
N GLN A 62 -5.78 9.46 2.21
CA GLN A 62 -6.16 10.60 1.37
C GLN A 62 -7.66 10.66 1.01
N GLY A 63 -8.41 9.58 1.23
CA GLY A 63 -9.84 9.47 0.96
C GLY A 63 -10.19 8.77 -0.37
N SER A 64 -9.22 8.59 -1.26
CA SER A 64 -9.38 7.72 -2.44
C SER A 64 -9.42 6.24 -2.05
N THR A 65 -9.65 5.38 -3.04
CA THR A 65 -9.74 3.93 -2.78
C THR A 65 -8.82 3.12 -3.67
N VAL A 66 -8.25 2.06 -3.11
CA VAL A 66 -7.45 1.05 -3.81
C VAL A 66 -8.18 -0.28 -3.82
N ARG A 67 -7.95 -1.08 -4.85
CA ARG A 67 -8.61 -2.38 -5.01
C ARG A 67 -7.66 -3.52 -4.73
N THR A 68 -8.02 -4.45 -3.85
CA THR A 68 -7.27 -5.67 -3.59
C THR A 68 -7.82 -6.81 -4.43
N ASN A 69 -6.93 -7.57 -5.07
CA ASN A 69 -7.29 -8.76 -5.84
C ASN A 69 -6.40 -9.94 -5.45
N ILE A 70 -6.98 -11.13 -5.49
CA ILE A 70 -6.33 -12.41 -5.25
C ILE A 70 -6.56 -13.30 -6.47
N TYR A 71 -5.49 -13.68 -7.14
CA TYR A 71 -5.48 -14.58 -8.28
C TYR A 71 -4.89 -15.93 -7.85
N GLY A 72 -5.70 -16.98 -7.90
CA GLY A 72 -5.26 -18.33 -7.53
C GLY A 72 -5.10 -18.54 -6.02
N SER A 73 -4.21 -19.46 -5.64
CA SER A 73 -3.94 -19.78 -4.24
C SER A 73 -2.74 -19.00 -3.75
N VAL A 74 -2.94 -18.22 -2.68
CA VAL A 74 -1.90 -17.38 -2.08
C VAL A 74 -1.43 -18.00 -0.76
N SER A 75 -0.12 -17.93 -0.53
CA SER A 75 0.50 -18.28 0.75
C SER A 75 1.78 -17.46 0.95
N TYR A 76 2.35 -17.47 2.15
CA TYR A 76 3.64 -16.82 2.40
C TYR A 76 4.78 -17.32 1.48
N ALA A 77 4.67 -18.53 0.94
CA ALA A 77 5.63 -19.09 -0.01
C ALA A 77 5.32 -18.71 -1.48
N PHE A 78 4.11 -18.23 -1.76
CA PHE A 78 3.61 -17.92 -3.11
C PHE A 78 2.70 -16.69 -3.05
N LEU A 79 3.29 -15.50 -3.18
CA LEU A 79 2.57 -14.23 -3.24
C LEU A 79 2.13 -13.85 -4.66
N HIS A 80 2.58 -14.59 -5.69
CA HIS A 80 2.19 -14.39 -7.08
C HIS A 80 0.68 -14.58 -7.25
N GLY A 81 -0.07 -13.50 -7.09
CA GLY A 81 -1.52 -13.50 -7.11
C GLY A 81 -2.16 -12.44 -6.25
N VAL A 82 -1.47 -11.81 -5.30
CA VAL A 82 -2.02 -10.65 -4.59
C VAL A 82 -1.63 -9.38 -5.31
N THR A 83 -2.62 -8.55 -5.64
CA THR A 83 -2.38 -7.22 -6.21
C THR A 83 -3.16 -6.14 -5.48
N VAL A 84 -2.59 -4.95 -5.41
CA VAL A 84 -3.22 -3.72 -4.92
C VAL A 84 -3.24 -2.71 -6.05
N ASN A 85 -4.43 -2.40 -6.56
CA ASN A 85 -4.66 -1.54 -7.72
C ASN A 85 -3.81 -1.91 -8.95
N GLY A 86 -3.55 -3.21 -9.13
CA GLY A 86 -2.72 -3.75 -10.22
C GLY A 86 -1.23 -3.89 -9.89
N ALA A 87 -0.72 -3.29 -8.80
CA ALA A 87 0.64 -3.51 -8.32
C ALA A 87 0.72 -4.87 -7.60
N ASN A 88 1.72 -5.70 -7.93
CA ASN A 88 1.89 -7.00 -7.28
C ASN A 88 2.49 -6.83 -5.89
N VAL A 89 1.94 -7.56 -4.92
CA VAL A 89 2.54 -7.68 -3.59
C VAL A 89 3.67 -8.69 -3.66
N ILE A 90 4.89 -8.23 -3.44
CA ILE A 90 6.12 -9.03 -3.53
C ILE A 90 6.66 -9.42 -2.15
N GLN A 91 6.32 -8.65 -1.12
CA GLN A 91 6.55 -9.00 0.28
C GLN A 91 5.35 -8.56 1.11
N THR A 92 4.98 -9.36 2.11
CA THR A 92 3.78 -9.13 2.92
C THR A 92 4.08 -9.29 4.40
N ASP A 93 3.22 -8.70 5.24
CA ASP A 93 3.24 -8.84 6.69
C ASP A 93 4.55 -8.41 7.36
N LEU A 94 5.21 -7.38 6.81
CA LEU A 94 6.34 -6.76 7.45
C LEU A 94 5.85 -5.93 8.63
N VAL A 95 6.12 -6.41 9.84
CA VAL A 95 5.66 -5.75 11.07
C VAL A 95 6.55 -4.53 11.35
N ALA A 96 5.94 -3.35 11.34
CA ALA A 96 6.58 -2.09 11.72
C ALA A 96 5.92 -1.55 12.99
N PHE A 97 6.42 -1.94 14.16
CA PHE A 97 5.85 -1.61 15.48
C PHE A 97 4.35 -1.97 15.63
N ASN A 98 3.46 -1.09 15.18
CA ASN A 98 2.01 -1.23 15.24
C ASN A 98 1.36 -1.35 13.85
N ASP A 99 2.14 -1.18 12.78
CA ASP A 99 1.69 -1.14 11.40
C ASP A 99 2.12 -2.39 10.64
N VAL A 100 1.47 -2.64 9.51
CA VAL A 100 1.81 -3.70 8.56
C VAL A 100 2.27 -3.07 7.26
N VAL A 101 3.44 -3.47 6.77
CA VAL A 101 3.95 -3.03 5.48
C VAL A 101 3.88 -4.19 4.48
N HIS A 102 3.38 -3.91 3.30
CA HIS A 102 3.46 -4.78 2.13
C HIS A 102 4.33 -4.09 1.08
N ALA A 103 5.38 -4.76 0.63
CA ALA A 103 6.17 -4.28 -0.49
C ALA A 103 5.45 -4.59 -1.79
N ILE A 104 5.43 -3.63 -2.71
CA ILE A 104 4.81 -3.76 -4.03
C ILE A 104 5.79 -3.42 -5.14
N ASP A 105 5.58 -3.97 -6.33
CA ASP A 105 6.47 -3.80 -7.50
C ASP A 105 6.18 -2.56 -8.35
N ALA A 106 5.10 -1.82 -8.04
CA ALA A 106 4.68 -0.65 -8.78
C ALA A 106 4.13 0.44 -7.87
N VAL A 107 4.25 1.69 -8.31
CA VAL A 107 3.62 2.84 -7.66
C VAL A 107 2.09 2.76 -7.80
N ILE A 108 1.38 2.99 -6.71
CA ILE A 108 -0.09 3.09 -6.74
C ILE A 108 -0.47 4.48 -7.24
N HIS A 109 -1.08 4.53 -8.42
CA HIS A 109 -1.78 5.71 -8.90
C HIS A 109 -3.26 5.56 -8.60
N VAL A 110 -3.80 6.39 -7.70
CA VAL A 110 -5.26 6.47 -7.54
C VAL A 110 -5.85 7.32 -8.65
N PHE A 111 -6.90 6.81 -9.27
CA PHE A 111 -7.67 7.53 -10.28
C PHE A 111 -8.34 8.75 -9.63
N GLN A 112 -8.14 9.92 -10.23
CA GLN A 112 -8.88 11.15 -9.91
C GLN A 112 -10.24 11.16 -10.62
#